data_AF-A0A946WQV2-F1
#
_entry.id   AF-A0A946WQV2-F1
#
_cell.length_a   1.000
_cell.length_b   1.000
_cell.length_c   1.000
_cell.angle_alpha   90.00
_cell.angle_beta   90.00
_cell.angle_gamma   90.00
#
_symmetry.space_group_name_H-M   'P 1'
#
loop_
_entity.id
_entity.type
_entity.pdbx_description
1 polymer ?
#
loop_
_entity_poly.entity_id
_entity_poly.type
_entity_poly.pdbx_seq_one_letter_code
_entity_poly.pdbx_strand_id
1 'polypeptide(L)' 'MNYLIDTNICIYILNRKPKSVLDRFESFSTEKICISSITVAELEFGAKKSKRRKENLERLELFLFPFEILPFNGN' A
#
# COMPACT_ATOMS: atom_id res chain seq x y z
N MET A 1 -8.65 -4.10 -16.52
CA MET A 1 -9.24 -4.29 -15.18
C MET A 1 -8.22 -3.78 -14.17
N ASN A 2 -8.62 -2.83 -13.33
CA ASN A 2 -7.76 -2.30 -12.27
C ASN A 2 -7.99 -3.10 -10.98
N TYR A 3 -6.95 -3.24 -10.16
CA TYR A 3 -6.98 -3.93 -8.88
C TYR A 3 -6.91 -2.90 -7.76
N LEU A 4 -7.88 -2.93 -6.85
CA LEU A 4 -7.82 -2.20 -5.60
C LEU A 4 -7.19 -3.10 -4.53
N ILE A 5 -6.06 -2.68 -3.97
CA ILE A 5 -5.30 -3.51 -3.03
C ILE A 5 -5.76 -3.23 -1.60
N ASP A 6 -6.05 -4.30 -0.85
CA ASP A 6 -6.39 -4.23 0.58
C ASP A 6 -5.16 -3.89 1.45
N THR A 7 -5.43 -3.32 2.63
CA THR A 7 -4.42 -2.94 3.62
C THR A 7 -3.47 -4.09 3.98
N ASN A 8 -3.98 -5.32 4.13
CA ASN A 8 -3.12 -6.47 4.45
C ASN A 8 -2.12 -6.78 3.34
N ILE A 9 -2.54 -6.64 2.08
CA ILE A 9 -1.68 -6.88 0.92
C ILE A 9 -0.61 -5.79 0.83
N CYS A 10 -0.96 -4.52 1.06
CA CYS A 10 0.02 -3.44 1.18
C CYS A 10 1.06 -3.74 2.27
N ILE A 11 0.64 -4.21 3.45
CA ILE A 11 1.54 -4.60 4.55
C ILE A 11 2.46 -5.75 4.14
N TYR A 12 1.95 -6.75 3.41
CA TYR A 12 2.76 -7.87 2.93
C TYR A 12 3.82 -7.42 1.93
N ILE A 13 3.48 -6.53 1.01
CA ILE A 13 4.42 -5.97 0.03
C ILE A 13 5.48 -5.11 0.74
N LEU A 14 5.07 -4.20 1.63
CA LEU A 14 5.97 -3.35 2.42
C LEU A 14 6.96 -4.17 3.24
N ASN A 15 6.52 -5.31 3.79
CA ASN A 15 7.37 -6.22 4.55
C ASN A 15 8.09 -7.27 3.70
N ARG A 16 7.85 -7.29 2.37
CA ARG A 16 8.36 -8.28 1.41
C ARG A 16 8.10 -9.73 1.83
N LYS A 17 6.94 -9.98 2.46
CA LYS A 17 6.53 -11.33 2.92
C LYS A 17 5.01 -11.48 2.98
N PRO A 18 4.46 -12.65 2.58
CA PRO A 18 5.18 -13.80 2.01
C PRO A 18 5.64 -13.52 0.56
N LYS A 19 6.72 -14.19 0.15
CA LYS A 19 7.33 -13.98 -1.18
C LYS A 19 6.34 -14.19 -2.33
N SER A 20 5.42 -15.15 -2.20
CA SER A 20 4.37 -15.41 -3.20
C SER A 20 3.46 -14.22 -3.48
N VAL A 21 3.18 -13.37 -2.48
CA VAL A 21 2.39 -12.15 -2.68
C VAL A 21 3.20 -11.11 -3.45
N LEU A 22 4.49 -10.98 -3.13
CA LEU A 22 5.39 -10.06 -3.84
C LEU A 22 5.57 -10.48 -5.30
N ASP A 23 5.85 -11.75 -5.56
CA ASP A 23 6.04 -12.28 -6.92
C ASP A 23 4.77 -12.06 -7.77
N ARG A 24 3.59 -12.26 -7.17
CA ARG A 24 2.32 -11.97 -7.84
C ARG A 24 2.13 -10.48 -8.07
N PHE A 25 2.47 -9.64 -7.10
CA PHE A 25 2.38 -8.19 -7.23
C PHE A 25 3.28 -7.66 -8.35
N GLU A 26 4.52 -8.12 -8.42
CA GLU A 26 5.51 -7.73 -9.45
C GLU A 26 5.11 -8.21 -10.86
N SER A 27 4.20 -9.18 -10.98
CA SER A 27 3.66 -9.60 -12.28
C SER A 27 2.60 -8.65 -12.87
N PHE A 28 2.11 -7.68 -12.09
CA PHE A 28 1.17 -6.67 -12.55
C PHE A 28 1.89 -5.36 -12.89
N SER A 29 1.40 -4.65 -13.91
CA SER A 29 1.82 -3.26 -14.13
C SER A 29 1.26 -2.37 -13.01
N THR A 30 2.07 -1.44 -12.50
CA THR A 30 1.67 -0.50 -11.44
C THR A 30 0.48 0.36 -11.84
N GLU A 31 0.31 0.67 -13.13
CA GLU A 31 -0.85 1.39 -13.69
C GLU A 31 -2.18 0.65 -13.51
N LYS A 32 -2.13 -0.67 -13.30
CA LYS A 32 -3.33 -1.49 -13.04
C LYS A 32 -3.66 -1.59 -11.56
N ILE A 33 -2.90 -0.92 -10.69
CA ILE A 33 -3.00 -1.05 -9.24
C ILE A 33 -3.37 0.30 -8.63
N CYS A 34 -4.46 0.30 -7.87
CA CYS A 34 -4.94 1.46 -7.14
C CYS A 34 -4.98 1.15 -5.64
N ILE A 35 -4.90 2.19 -4.81
CA ILE A 35 -5.00 2.09 -3.35
C ILE A 35 -6.07 3.06 -2.87
N SER A 36 -6.97 2.64 -1.98
CA SER A 36 -7.98 3.54 -1.41
C SER A 36 -7.34 4.52 -0.42
N SER A 37 -7.84 5.76 -0.39
CA SER A 37 -7.49 6.73 0.66
C SER A 37 -7.74 6.20 2.07
N ILE A 38 -8.71 5.29 2.26
CA ILE A 38 -8.98 4.63 3.54
C ILE A 38 -7.82 3.71 3.92
N THR A 39 -7.36 2.87 2.99
CA THR A 39 -6.18 2.00 3.18
C THR A 39 -4.93 2.81 3.49
N VAL A 40 -4.72 3.95 2.81
CA VAL A 40 -3.61 4.87 3.11
C VAL A 40 -3.68 5.35 4.56
N ALA A 41 -4.86 5.77 5.03
CA ALA A 41 -5.05 6.22 6.40
C ALA A 41 -4.74 5.14 7.45
N GLU A 42 -5.14 3.89 7.20
CA GLU A 42 -4.82 2.74 8.07
C GLU A 42 -3.31 2.47 8.13
N LEU A 43 -2.63 2.50 6.98
CA LEU A 43 -1.18 2.29 6.89
C LEU A 43 -0.41 3.41 7.61
N GLU A 44 -0.81 4.67 7.42
CA GLU A 44 -0.23 5.79 8.12
C GLU A 44 -0.42 5.69 9.63
N PHE A 45 -1.61 5.30 10.07
CA PHE A 45 -1.89 5.09 11.49
C PHE A 45 -0.97 4.00 12.07
N GLY A 46 -0.84 2.88 11.37
CA GLY A 46 0.08 1.80 11.74
C GLY A 46 1.55 2.26 11.81
N ALA A 47 2.00 3.05 10.83
CA ALA A 47 3.34 3.62 10.81
C ALA A 47 3.57 4.60 11.98
N LYS A 48 2.60 5.48 12.26
CA LYS A 48 2.64 6.48 13.36
C LYS A 48 2.68 5.84 14.74
N LYS A 49 2.05 4.66 14.91
CA LYS A 49 2.03 3.89 16.17
C LYS A 49 3.29 3.04 16.37
N SER A 50 4.08 2.81 15.32
CA SER A 50 5.25 1.91 15.39
C SER A 50 6.42 2.54 16.16
N LYS A 51 7.31 1.68 16.69
CA LYS A 51 8.58 2.13 17.30
C LYS A 51 9.53 2.80 16.30
N ARG A 52 9.42 2.46 15.01
CA ARG A 52 10.23 2.99 13.89
C ARG A 52 9.40 3.95 13.04
N ARG A 53 8.75 4.92 13.70
CA ARG A 53 7.77 5.82 13.06
C ARG A 53 8.30 6.52 11.81
N LYS A 54 9.45 7.18 11.92
CA LYS A 54 10.04 7.97 10.82
C LYS A 54 10.32 7.09 9.59
N GLU A 55 11.05 6.00 9.79
CA GLU A 55 11.39 5.07 8.71
C GLU A 55 10.16 4.42 8.08
N ASN A 56 9.16 4.04 8.89
CA ASN A 56 7.95 3.43 8.33
C ASN A 56 7.12 4.43 7.51
N LEU A 57 7.11 5.71 7.87
CA LEU A 57 6.46 6.75 7.08
C LEU A 57 7.20 7.00 5.76
N GLU A 58 8.54 7.07 5.79
CA GLU A 58 9.35 7.22 4.58
C GLU A 58 9.17 6.02 3.63
N ARG A 59 9.15 4.80 4.16
CA ARG A 59 8.88 3.58 3.38
C ARG A 59 7.47 3.57 2.80
N LEU A 60 6.49 4.05 3.55
CA LEU A 60 5.11 4.16 3.08
C LEU A 60 5.00 5.18 1.94
N GLU A 61 5.62 6.35 2.07
CA GLU A 61 5.64 7.38 1.03
C GLU A 61 6.24 6.86 -0.28
N LEU A 62 7.42 6.21 -0.20
CA LEU A 62 8.07 5.59 -1.36
C LEU A 62 7.22 4.47 -1.97
N PHE A 63 6.54 3.69 -1.14
CA PHE A 63 5.64 2.64 -1.60
C PHE A 63 4.43 3.20 -2.34
N LEU A 64 3.83 4.30 -1.87
CA LEU A 64 2.63 4.87 -2.47
C LEU A 64 2.90 5.68 -3.74
N PHE A 65 4.13 6.19 -3.92
CA PHE A 65 4.53 7.06 -5.04
C PHE A 65 4.09 6.59 -6.44
N PRO A 66 4.22 5.30 -6.83
CA PRO A 66 3.84 4.85 -8.17
C PRO A 66 2.35 4.50 -8.32
N PHE A 67 1.53 4.59 -7.27
CA PHE A 67 0.13 4.14 -7.29
C PHE A 67 -0.85 5.29 -7.30
N GLU A 68 -1.97 5.09 -8.01
CA GLU A 68 -3.11 5.99 -7.92
C GLU A 68 -3.83 5.80 -6.58
N ILE A 69 -4.00 6.90 -5.84
CA ILE A 69 -4.77 6.92 -4.59
C ILE A 69 -6.19 7.35 -4.90
N LEU A 70 -7.14 6.42 -4.76
CA LEU A 70 -8.55 6.68 -5.02
C LEU A 70 -9.21 7.32 -3.80
N PRO A 71 -9.89 8.46 -3.95
CA PRO A 71 -10.61 9.09 -2.85
C PRO A 71 -11.83 8.25 -2.46
N PHE A 72 -12.17 8.28 -1.17
CA PHE A 72 -13.42 7.71 -0.69
C PHE A 72 -14.58 8.69 -0.91
N ASN A 73 -15.29 8.51 -2.02
CA ASN A 73 -16.43 9.34 -2.39
C ASN A 73 -17.72 8.51 -2.35
N GLY A 74 -18.81 9.12 -1.85
CA GLY A 74 -20.11 8.46 -1.68
C GLY A 74 -21.12 8.69 -2.80
N ASN A 75 -20.67 9.16 -3.97
CA ASN A 75 -21.53 9.56 -5.10
C ASN A 75 -21.18 8.80 -6.37
#